data_AF-A0AAV5KWJ6-F1
#
_entry.id   AF-A0AAV5KWJ6-F1
#
_cell.length_a   1.000
_cell.length_b   1.000
_cell.length_c   1.000
_cell.angle_alpha   90.00
_cell.angle_beta   90.00
_cell.angle_gamma   90.00
#
_symmetry.space_group_name_H-M   'P 1'
#
loop_
_entity.id
_entity.type
_entity.pdbx_description
1 polymer ?
#
loop_
_entity_poly.entity_id
_entity_poly.type
_entity_poly.pdbx_seq_one_letter_code
_entity_poly.pdbx_strand_id
1 'polypeptide(L)'
;MPLYRNFKPLGPKERCLGKWLLQCNGFDCHALQLLERMLTLNPSQRISAKDALEAEYFWTDPLPCDPKSLPKYESSHEFQTKKKRQQQHKHGENARHQRQQH
;
A
#
# COMPACT_ATOMS: atom_id res chain seq x y z
N MET A 1 30.10 -12.01 -1.55
CA MET A 1 29.45 -11.36 -2.71
C MET A 1 27.95 -11.62 -2.65
N PRO A 2 27.08 -10.65 -2.97
CA PRO A 2 25.63 -10.78 -2.74
C PRO A 2 24.98 -11.80 -3.68
N LEU A 3 23.97 -12.52 -3.18
CA LEU A 3 23.27 -13.64 -3.84
C LEU A 3 22.54 -13.30 -5.15
N TYR A 4 22.42 -12.02 -5.52
CA TYR A 4 21.67 -11.60 -6.71
C TYR A 4 22.38 -11.93 -8.03
N ARG A 5 23.70 -12.18 -8.01
CA ARG A 5 24.51 -12.33 -9.23
C ARG A 5 24.23 -13.63 -10.01
N ASN A 6 23.75 -14.65 -9.32
CA ASN A 6 23.43 -15.96 -9.89
C ASN A 6 21.92 -16.18 -10.05
N PHE A 7 21.12 -15.12 -9.91
CA PHE A 7 19.67 -15.23 -10.03
C PHE A 7 19.32 -15.47 -11.50
N LYS A 8 19.05 -16.73 -11.85
CA LYS A 8 18.49 -17.08 -13.15
C LYS A 8 16.97 -16.90 -13.05
N PRO A 9 16.37 -15.93 -13.75
CA PRO A 9 14.92 -15.78 -13.73
C PRO A 9 14.28 -17.08 -14.24
N LEU A 10 13.36 -17.62 -13.46
CA LEU A 10 12.57 -18.80 -13.79
C LEU A 10 11.57 -18.45 -14.90
N GLY A 11 12.05 -18.34 -16.13
CA GLY A 11 11.25 -18.06 -17.33
C GLY A 11 10.38 -16.80 -17.26
N PRO A 12 9.58 -16.54 -18.30
CA PRO A 12 8.52 -15.55 -18.24
C PRO A 12 7.45 -16.04 -17.27
N LYS A 13 7.32 -15.40 -16.11
CA LYS A 13 6.22 -15.67 -15.18
C LYS A 13 4.97 -14.97 -15.71
N GLU A 14 3.90 -15.71 -15.96
CA GLU A 14 2.62 -15.11 -16.37
C GLU A 14 2.16 -14.06 -15.36
N ARG A 15 1.60 -12.97 -15.86
CA ARG A 15 1.05 -11.87 -15.05
C ARG A 15 -0.21 -12.39 -14.35
N CYS A 16 -0.05 -12.94 -13.16
CA CYS A 16 -1.14 -13.52 -12.37
C CYS A 16 -1.94 -12.48 -11.56
N LEU A 17 -1.48 -11.22 -11.53
CA LEU A 17 -2.05 -10.15 -10.71
C LEU A 17 -3.51 -9.84 -11.10
N GLY A 18 -3.79 -9.67 -12.39
CA GLY A 18 -5.16 -9.41 -12.87
C GLY A 18 -6.10 -10.58 -12.59
N LYS A 19 -5.65 -11.81 -12.85
CA LYS A 19 -6.45 -13.03 -12.62
C LYS A 19 -6.75 -13.25 -11.14
N TRP A 20 -5.77 -13.03 -10.26
CA TRP A 20 -5.93 -13.19 -8.82
C TRP A 20 -6.82 -12.10 -8.21
N LEU A 21 -6.64 -10.84 -8.60
CA LEU A 21 -7.44 -9.73 -8.06
C LEU A 21 -8.91 -9.78 -8.51
N LEU A 22 -9.18 -10.17 -9.76
CA LEU A 22 -10.55 -10.34 -10.27
C LEU A 22 -11.26 -11.50 -9.56
N GLN A 23 -10.53 -12.58 -9.25
CA GLN A 23 -11.09 -13.78 -8.63
C GLN A 23 -11.33 -13.62 -7.11
N CYS A 24 -10.59 -12.75 -6.42
CA CYS A 24 -10.66 -12.66 -4.97
C CYS A 24 -11.70 -11.67 -4.43
N ASN A 25 -12.12 -10.63 -5.16
CA ASN A 25 -12.76 -9.49 -4.50
C ASN A 25 -13.73 -8.61 -5.33
N GLY A 26 -14.09 -8.98 -6.56
CA GLY A 26 -15.05 -8.17 -7.33
C GLY A 26 -14.60 -6.72 -7.56
N PHE A 27 -13.29 -6.50 -7.68
CA PHE A 27 -12.72 -5.19 -7.98
C PHE A 27 -13.18 -4.68 -9.35
N ASP A 28 -13.35 -3.36 -9.45
CA ASP A 28 -13.63 -2.68 -10.71
C ASP A 28 -12.53 -2.98 -11.77
N CYS A 29 -12.96 -3.25 -13.00
CA CYS A 29 -12.05 -3.67 -14.07
C CYS A 29 -11.09 -2.53 -14.48
N HIS A 30 -11.54 -1.27 -14.45
CA HIS A 30 -10.70 -0.13 -14.77
C HIS A 30 -9.65 0.11 -13.68
N ALA A 31 -10.01 -0.10 -12.41
CA ALA A 31 -9.06 -0.07 -11.29
C ALA A 31 -7.93 -1.08 -11.49
N LEU A 32 -8.27 -2.32 -11.87
CA LEU A 32 -7.30 -3.38 -12.11
C LEU A 32 -6.37 -3.07 -13.27
N GLN A 33 -6.91 -2.52 -14.36
CA GLN A 33 -6.11 -2.13 -15.52
C GLN A 33 -5.09 -1.03 -15.17
N LEU A 34 -5.50 -0.04 -14.38
CA LEU A 34 -4.59 1.01 -13.90
C LEU A 34 -3.50 0.42 -12.99
N LEU A 35 -3.88 -0.42 -12.02
CA LEU A 35 -2.94 -1.08 -11.12
C LEU A 35 -1.91 -1.92 -11.86
N GLU A 36 -2.31 -2.65 -12.90
CA GLU A 36 -1.37 -3.45 -13.69
C GLU A 36 -0.30 -2.59 -14.39
N ARG A 37 -0.69 -1.41 -14.88
CA ARG A 37 0.24 -0.46 -15.50
C ARG A 37 1.17 0.17 -14.46
N MET A 38 0.66 0.53 -13.28
CA MET A 38 1.44 1.09 -12.18
C MET A 38 2.44 0.08 -11.58
N LEU A 39 2.07 -1.20 -11.51
CA LEU A 39 2.89 -2.26 -10.94
C LEU A 39 3.80 -2.96 -11.98
N THR A 40 4.04 -2.31 -13.12
CA THR A 40 4.96 -2.85 -14.14
C THR A 40 6.39 -2.87 -13.60
N LEU A 41 7.02 -4.05 -13.70
CA LEU A 41 8.36 -4.30 -13.13
C LEU A 41 9.45 -3.45 -13.80
N ASN A 42 9.41 -3.34 -15.14
CA ASN A 42 10.33 -2.48 -15.88
C ASN A 42 9.94 -0.99 -15.68
N PRO A 43 10.78 -0.16 -15.04
CA PRO A 43 10.46 1.24 -14.79
C PRO A 43 10.24 2.04 -16.07
N SER A 44 10.98 1.75 -17.13
CA SER A 44 10.86 2.43 -18.43
C SER A 44 9.56 2.12 -19.17
N GLN A 45 8.79 1.14 -18.72
CA GLN A 45 7.49 0.76 -19.27
C GLN A 45 6.35 1.02 -18.28
N ARG A 46 6.67 1.50 -17.08
CA ARG A 46 5.69 1.83 -16.06
C ARG A 46 5.02 3.15 -16.43
N ILE A 47 3.71 3.21 -16.21
CA ILE A 47 2.91 4.41 -16.50
C ILE A 47 3.42 5.63 -15.71
N SER A 48 3.39 6.80 -16.35
CA SER A 48 3.71 8.06 -15.68
C SER A 48 2.54 8.55 -14.81
N ALA A 49 2.81 9.48 -13.88
CA ALA A 49 1.74 10.07 -13.06
C ALA A 49 0.70 10.82 -13.91
N LYS A 50 1.14 11.46 -15.00
CA LYS A 50 0.26 12.17 -15.93
C LYS A 50 -0.70 11.20 -16.60
N ASP A 51 -0.17 10.16 -17.23
CA ASP A 51 -0.98 9.17 -17.95
C ASP A 51 -1.88 8.36 -17.00
N ALA A 52 -1.47 8.20 -15.74
CA ALA A 52 -2.29 7.54 -14.72
C ALA A 52 -3.54 8.34 -14.36
N LEU A 53 -3.47 9.68 -14.32
CA LEU A 53 -4.63 10.55 -14.06
C LEU A 53 -5.63 10.57 -15.22
N GLU A 54 -5.17 10.26 -16.44
CA GLU A 54 -6.00 10.14 -17.63
C GLU A 54 -6.64 8.74 -17.76
N ALA A 55 -6.41 7.84 -16.81
CA ALA A 55 -6.96 6.50 -16.85
C ALA A 55 -8.49 6.48 -16.64
N GLU A 56 -9.16 5.57 -17.33
CA GLU A 56 -10.63 5.40 -17.34
C GLU A 56 -11.23 5.17 -15.95
N TYR A 57 -10.44 4.63 -15.01
CA TYR A 57 -10.81 4.45 -13.62
C TYR A 57 -11.32 5.73 -12.92
N PHE A 58 -10.80 6.90 -13.28
CA PHE A 58 -11.21 8.16 -12.66
C PHE A 58 -12.40 8.84 -13.35
N TRP A 59 -12.76 8.38 -14.55
CA TRP A 59 -13.73 9.05 -15.44
C TRP A 59 -14.93 8.17 -15.80
N THR A 60 -14.99 6.95 -15.26
CA THR A 60 -16.10 6.00 -15.44
C THR A 60 -16.91 5.91 -14.16
N ASP A 61 -18.23 5.75 -14.31
CA ASP A 61 -19.10 5.59 -13.15
C ASP A 61 -18.78 4.30 -12.37
N PRO A 62 -18.73 4.35 -11.03
CA PRO A 62 -18.98 5.52 -10.19
C PRO A 62 -17.80 6.50 -10.15
N LEU A 63 -18.07 7.78 -10.41
CA LEU A 63 -17.06 8.84 -10.30
C LEU A 63 -16.50 8.98 -8.87
N PRO A 64 -15.28 9.53 -8.72
CA PRO A 64 -14.71 9.81 -7.41
C PRO A 64 -15.66 10.65 -6.53
N CYS A 65 -15.81 10.23 -5.28
CA CYS A 65 -16.65 10.92 -4.32
C CYS A 65 -16.14 12.35 -4.03
N ASP A 66 -17.06 13.28 -3.74
CA ASP A 66 -16.70 14.63 -3.28
C ASP A 66 -15.80 14.52 -2.03
N PRO A 67 -14.63 15.19 -1.98
CA PRO A 67 -13.78 15.24 -0.80
C PRO A 67 -14.53 15.57 0.51
N LYS A 68 -15.62 16.35 0.45
CA LYS A 68 -16.45 16.69 1.62
C LYS A 68 -17.26 15.53 2.17
N SER A 69 -17.52 14.51 1.35
CA SER A 69 -18.25 13.30 1.73
C SER A 69 -17.37 12.28 2.44
N LEU A 70 -16.04 12.43 2.35
CA LEU A 70 -15.09 11.55 3.03
C LEU A 70 -15.19 11.72 4.55
N PRO A 71 -14.97 10.64 5.33
CA PRO A 71 -14.91 10.72 6.78
C PRO A 71 -13.78 11.67 7.22
N LYS A 72 -14.08 12.55 8.19
CA LYS A 72 -13.04 13.36 8.84
C LYS A 72 -12.31 12.51 9.87
N TYR A 73 -11.02 12.38 9.70
CA TYR A 73 -10.14 11.71 10.67
C TYR A 73 -9.38 12.75 11.49
N GLU A 74 -9.19 12.46 12.77
CA GLU A 74 -8.30 13.24 13.63
C GLU A 74 -6.86 13.20 13.08
N SER A 75 -6.12 14.29 13.27
CA SER A 75 -4.74 14.42 12.80
C SER A 75 -3.87 13.31 13.38
N SER A 76 -3.61 12.28 12.59
CA SER A 76 -2.86 11.09 13.00
C SER A 76 -1.43 11.20 12.49
N HIS A 77 -0.66 12.12 13.07
CA HIS A 77 0.73 12.28 12.67
C HIS A 77 1.52 11.05 13.10
N GLU A 78 2.02 10.30 12.13
CA GLU A 78 2.64 8.99 12.34
C GLU A 78 3.79 9.04 13.36
N PHE A 79 4.63 10.09 13.28
CA PHE A 79 5.70 10.37 14.23
C PHE A 79 5.22 10.52 15.68
N GLN A 80 4.15 11.29 15.91
CA GLN A 80 3.60 11.53 17.25
C GLN A 80 3.00 10.24 17.84
N THR A 81 2.29 9.49 16.99
CA THR A 81 1.69 8.20 17.37
C THR A 81 2.76 7.19 17.78
N LYS A 82 3.85 7.09 16.99
CA LYS A 82 5.01 6.26 17.31
C LYS A 82 5.67 6.66 18.63
N LYS A 83 5.91 7.96 18.83
CA LYS A 83 6.52 8.47 20.08
C LYS A 83 5.67 8.16 21.30
N LYS A 84 4.35 8.36 21.22
CA LYS A 84 3.40 8.04 22.30
C LYS A 84 3.40 6.54 22.63
N ARG A 85 3.34 5.68 21.62
CA ARG A 85 3.43 4.21 21.81
C ARG A 85 4.74 3.82 22.50
N GLN A 86 5.89 4.34 22.04
CA GLN A 86 7.19 4.05 22.66
C GLN A 86 7.25 4.52 24.13
N GLN A 87 6.73 5.71 24.45
CA GLN A 87 6.66 6.20 25.82
C GLN A 87 5.77 5.33 26.70
N GLN A 88 4.61 4.89 26.19
CA GLN A 88 3.72 3.98 26.91
C GLN A 88 4.36 2.63 27.20
N HIS A 89 5.09 2.06 26.22
CA HIS A 89 5.85 0.82 26.44
C HIS A 89 6.88 0.99 27.55
N LYS A 90 7.71 2.04 27.50
CA LYS A 90 8.71 2.34 28.55
C LYS A 90 8.07 2.53 29.93
N HIS A 91 6.94 3.24 29.99
CA HIS A 91 6.25 3.48 31.25
C HIS A 91 5.66 2.19 31.84
N GLY A 92 5.12 1.31 30.98
CA GLY A 92 4.65 -0.02 31.38
C GLY A 92 5.76 -0.93 31.89
N GLU A 93 6.94 -0.90 31.26
CA GLU A 93 8.12 -1.65 31.71
C GLU A 93 8.63 -1.18 33.07
N ASN A 94 8.70 0.15 33.27
CA ASN A 94 9.09 0.74 34.54
C ASN A 94 8.11 0.40 35.67
N ALA A 95 6.79 0.47 35.39
CA ALA A 95 5.75 0.11 36.34
C ALA A 95 5.76 -1.39 36.71
N ARG A 96 6.24 -2.27 35.81
CA ARG A 96 6.43 -3.69 36.12
C ARG A 96 7.66 -3.92 36.99
N HIS A 97 8.78 -3.27 36.70
CA HIS A 97 10.00 -3.38 37.51
C HIS A 97 9.78 -2.89 38.95
N GLN A 98 9.04 -1.79 39.15
CA GLN A 98 8.75 -1.29 40.50
C GLN A 98 7.90 -2.25 41.34
N ARG A 99 6.99 -3.01 40.72
CA ARG A 99 6.15 -4.01 41.41
C ARG A 99 6.90 -5.28 41.80
N GLN A 100 8.04 -5.56 41.18
CA GLN A 100 8.85 -6.74 41.51
C GLN A 100 9.88 -6.46 42.63
N GLN A 101 10.05 -5.19 43.02
CA GLN A 101 11.01 -4.75 44.04
C GLN A 101 10.36 -4.50 45.42
N HIS A 102 9.04 -4.68 45.54
CA HIS A 102 8.29 -4.78 46.80
C HIS A 102 7.84 -6.23 46.98
#